data_AF-D0SJ01-F1
#
_entry.id   AF-D0SJ01-F1
#
_cell.length_a   1.000
_cell.length_b   1.000
_cell.length_c   1.000
_cell.angle_alpha   90.00
_cell.angle_beta   90.00
_cell.angle_gamma   90.00
#
_symmetry.space_group_name_H-M   'P 1'
#
loop_
_entity.id
_entity.type
_entity.pdbx_description
1 polymer ?
#
loop_
_entity_poly.entity_id
_entity_poly.type
_entity_poly.pdbx_seq_one_letter_code
_entity_poly.pdbx_strand_id
1 'polypeptide(L)'
;MIKNLFLKQTSLKFLVVVFILVGLVACGKTTHEPKVGEYGEALVNSVRLTSSELEQLNQAVINKPKDTFDRPSVAIGFLWESNKNPYRFVIVAKGIAPNEGKVNLKWIGGVQSEASNGYQPQIFQSDDKHKYEMNEPVLLIASSDPFSISEQSNGVHYDVHAELMEASNIQFQSVEVQIWQGKGSLYSWTYYLKFLVILMIPIFAIYRLVSR
;
A
#
# COMPACT_ATOMS: atom_id res chain seq x y z
N MET A 1 10.86 52.61 -2.03
CA MET A 1 9.92 51.73 -2.77
C MET A 1 10.53 50.37 -3.16
N ILE A 2 11.79 50.31 -3.60
CA ILE A 2 12.49 49.09 -4.07
C ILE A 2 12.65 47.99 -2.98
N LYS A 3 12.91 48.35 -1.71
CA LYS A 3 13.03 47.39 -0.59
C LYS A 3 11.75 46.56 -0.34
N ASN A 4 10.56 47.17 -0.50
CA ASN A 4 9.28 46.48 -0.31
C ASN A 4 8.97 45.47 -1.41
N LEU A 5 9.45 45.73 -2.64
CA LEU A 5 9.30 44.80 -3.76
C LEU A 5 10.18 43.56 -3.57
N PHE A 6 11.42 43.76 -3.11
CA PHE A 6 12.36 42.68 -2.82
C PHE A 6 11.86 41.80 -1.67
N LEU A 7 11.39 42.40 -0.56
CA LEU A 7 10.83 41.63 0.56
C LEU A 7 9.62 40.78 0.16
N LYS A 8 8.69 41.33 -0.64
CA LYS A 8 7.53 40.60 -1.16
C LYS A 8 7.92 39.42 -2.06
N GLN A 9 9.00 39.57 -2.82
CA GLN A 9 9.45 38.55 -3.76
C GLN A 9 10.21 37.41 -3.04
N THR A 10 10.97 37.72 -2.00
CA THR A 10 11.63 36.71 -1.15
C THR A 10 10.64 35.96 -0.27
N SER A 11 9.63 36.66 0.29
CA SER A 11 8.60 36.03 1.12
C SER A 11 7.68 35.10 0.32
N LEU A 12 7.32 35.47 -0.92
CA LEU A 12 6.54 34.61 -1.82
C LEU A 12 7.31 33.33 -2.19
N LYS A 13 8.62 33.43 -2.45
CA LYS A 13 9.47 32.25 -2.72
C LYS A 13 9.55 31.33 -1.50
N PHE A 14 9.69 31.90 -0.31
CA PHE A 14 9.73 31.13 0.94
C PHE A 14 8.40 30.41 1.19
N LEU A 15 7.28 31.09 0.95
CA LEU A 15 5.94 30.50 1.09
C LEU A 15 5.72 29.33 0.13
N VAL A 16 6.18 29.44 -1.13
CA VAL A 16 6.09 28.36 -2.12
C VAL A 16 6.96 27.17 -1.72
N VAL A 17 8.19 27.40 -1.23
CA VAL A 17 9.07 26.32 -0.74
C VAL A 17 8.45 25.61 0.48
N VAL A 18 7.86 26.36 1.41
CA VAL A 18 7.15 25.80 2.56
C VAL A 18 5.93 24.98 2.11
N PHE A 19 5.13 25.46 1.15
CA PHE A 19 3.99 24.70 0.61
C PHE A 19 4.43 23.39 -0.09
N ILE A 20 5.57 23.39 -0.79
CA ILE A 20 6.14 22.19 -1.42
C ILE A 20 6.64 21.21 -0.35
N LEU A 21 7.34 21.70 0.68
CA LEU A 21 7.81 20.88 1.80
C LEU A 21 6.65 20.27 2.59
N VAL A 22 5.59 21.03 2.87
CA VAL A 22 4.40 20.53 3.57
C VAL A 22 3.62 19.55 2.70
N GLY A 23 3.53 19.78 1.38
CA GLY A 23 2.87 18.88 0.44
C GLY A 23 3.58 17.51 0.27
N LEU A 24 4.88 17.44 0.54
CA LEU A 24 5.66 16.20 0.49
C LEU A 24 5.56 15.35 1.77
N VAL A 25 5.05 15.91 2.87
CA VAL A 25 4.86 15.20 4.15
C VAL A 25 3.38 14.89 4.37
N ALA A 26 2.72 14.30 3.37
CA ALA A 26 1.44 13.63 3.61
C ALA A 26 1.73 12.26 4.27
N CYS A 27 2.14 12.30 5.53
CA CYS A 27 2.27 11.15 6.41
C CYS A 27 0.85 10.79 6.90
N GLY A 28 0.10 10.04 6.09
CA GLY A 28 -1.31 9.75 6.35
C GLY A 28 -1.50 8.46 7.13
N LYS A 29 -2.26 8.52 8.23
CA LYS A 29 -2.87 7.35 8.86
C LYS A 29 -3.97 6.80 7.93
N THR A 30 -4.08 5.49 7.77
CA THR A 30 -5.23 4.91 7.06
C THR A 30 -6.49 5.06 7.92
N THR A 31 -7.52 5.74 7.41
CA THR A 31 -8.72 6.09 8.19
C THR A 31 -9.97 5.31 7.82
N HIS A 32 -9.94 4.54 6.73
CA HIS A 32 -11.09 3.76 6.28
C HIS A 32 -10.66 2.46 5.61
N GLU A 33 -11.56 1.50 5.61
CA GLU A 33 -11.39 0.25 4.88
C GLU A 33 -11.42 0.51 3.36
N PRO A 34 -10.81 -0.39 2.55
CA PRO A 34 -10.89 -0.33 1.10
C PRO A 34 -12.32 -0.13 0.60
N LYS A 35 -12.54 0.92 -0.21
CA LYS A 35 -13.83 1.15 -0.87
C LYS A 35 -13.79 0.65 -2.31
N VAL A 36 -14.97 0.35 -2.84
CA VAL A 36 -15.16 0.05 -4.27
C VAL A 36 -14.58 1.20 -5.10
N GLY A 37 -13.72 0.87 -6.06
CA GLY A 37 -13.02 1.84 -6.90
C GLY A 37 -11.68 2.34 -6.33
N GLU A 38 -11.23 1.95 -5.13
CA GLU A 38 -9.92 2.40 -4.60
C GLU A 38 -8.76 1.54 -5.10
N TYR A 39 -8.83 0.23 -4.83
CA TYR A 39 -7.81 -0.75 -5.17
C TYR A 39 -8.11 -1.54 -6.46
N GLY A 40 -9.34 -1.42 -6.94
CA GLY A 40 -9.85 -1.92 -8.21
C GLY A 40 -11.28 -1.44 -8.40
N GLU A 41 -11.83 -1.62 -9.59
CA GLU A 41 -13.24 -1.31 -9.90
C GLU A 41 -14.19 -2.19 -9.10
N ALA A 42 -13.82 -3.43 -8.79
CA ALA A 42 -14.62 -4.35 -8.00
C ALA A 42 -13.78 -5.28 -7.12
N LEU A 43 -14.37 -5.71 -6.01
CA LEU A 43 -13.86 -6.80 -5.17
C LEU A 43 -14.33 -8.12 -5.77
N VAL A 44 -13.38 -9.02 -6.06
CA VAL A 44 -13.66 -10.32 -6.68
C VAL A 44 -13.86 -11.40 -5.63
N ASN A 45 -12.96 -11.42 -4.65
CA ASN A 45 -12.99 -12.38 -3.57
C ASN A 45 -12.37 -11.76 -2.31
N SER A 46 -12.84 -12.19 -1.14
CA SER A 46 -12.16 -11.93 0.11
C SER A 46 -12.33 -13.09 1.09
N VAL A 47 -11.27 -13.33 1.85
CA VAL A 47 -11.24 -14.33 2.91
C VAL A 47 -10.74 -13.66 4.18
N ARG A 48 -11.51 -13.83 5.25
CA ARG A 48 -11.12 -13.41 6.59
C ARG A 48 -10.47 -14.59 7.31
N LEU A 49 -9.38 -14.31 7.99
CA LEU A 49 -8.70 -15.31 8.80
C LEU A 49 -9.61 -15.77 9.95
N THR A 50 -9.55 -17.06 10.22
CA THR A 50 -10.21 -17.71 11.35
C THR A 50 -9.57 -17.29 12.67
N SER A 51 -10.28 -17.51 13.78
CA SER A 51 -9.76 -17.21 15.12
C SER A 51 -8.44 -17.93 15.42
N SER A 52 -8.30 -19.19 14.96
CA SER A 52 -7.05 -19.96 15.12
C SER A 52 -5.89 -19.37 14.33
N GLU A 53 -6.12 -18.91 13.11
CA GLU A 53 -5.09 -18.26 12.29
C GLU A 53 -4.69 -16.89 12.90
N LEU A 54 -5.65 -16.14 13.44
CA LEU A 54 -5.37 -14.89 14.16
C LEU A 54 -4.57 -15.11 15.44
N GLU A 55 -4.86 -16.18 16.18
CA GLU A 55 -4.08 -16.54 17.37
C GLU A 55 -2.64 -16.90 16.99
N GLN A 56 -2.46 -17.70 15.93
CA GLN A 56 -1.13 -18.00 15.38
C GLN A 56 -0.39 -16.73 14.96
N LEU A 57 -1.05 -15.79 14.28
CA LEU A 57 -0.42 -14.51 13.90
C LEU A 57 0.02 -13.68 15.11
N ASN A 58 -0.80 -13.63 16.17
CA ASN A 58 -0.49 -12.87 17.38
C ASN A 58 0.63 -13.51 18.21
N GLN A 59 0.80 -14.83 18.13
CA GLN A 59 1.83 -15.58 18.86
C GLN A 59 3.10 -15.80 18.02
N ALA A 60 3.06 -15.53 16.71
CA ALA A 60 4.16 -15.79 15.79
C ALA A 60 5.41 -14.99 16.18
N VAL A 61 6.49 -15.72 16.47
CA VAL A 61 7.82 -15.14 16.60
C VAL A 61 8.40 -14.98 15.20
N ILE A 62 8.36 -13.77 14.68
CA ILE A 62 8.84 -13.46 13.32
C ILE A 62 10.37 -13.37 13.35
N ASN A 63 11.04 -14.51 13.17
CA ASN A 63 12.50 -14.58 13.10
C ASN A 63 13.00 -14.20 11.70
N LYS A 64 13.71 -13.07 11.59
CA LYS A 64 14.50 -12.70 10.41
C LYS A 64 15.87 -13.42 10.46
N PRO A 65 16.39 -14.10 9.42
CA PRO A 65 15.77 -14.88 8.35
C PRO A 65 16.19 -16.37 8.44
N LYS A 66 15.26 -17.30 8.65
CA LYS A 66 15.44 -18.74 8.31
C LYS A 66 14.08 -19.30 7.89
N ASP A 67 14.08 -19.98 6.75
CA ASP A 67 12.99 -20.66 6.03
C ASP A 67 11.62 -19.94 5.91
N THR A 68 11.22 -19.64 4.68
CA THR A 68 9.89 -19.16 4.29
C THR A 68 8.76 -20.13 4.71
N PHE A 69 9.07 -21.42 4.90
CA PHE A 69 8.07 -22.46 5.12
C PHE A 69 7.50 -22.57 6.55
N ASP A 70 8.09 -21.88 7.55
CA ASP A 70 7.61 -21.92 8.94
C ASP A 70 6.76 -20.70 9.34
N ARG A 71 6.43 -19.83 8.38
CA ARG A 71 5.72 -18.58 8.64
C ARG A 71 4.20 -18.75 8.51
N PRO A 72 3.40 -18.04 9.32
CA PRO A 72 1.96 -17.96 9.09
C PRO A 72 1.68 -17.45 7.67
N SER A 73 0.97 -18.26 6.88
CA SER A 73 0.62 -17.96 5.50
C SER A 73 -0.88 -17.89 5.32
N VAL A 74 -1.34 -17.03 4.42
CA VAL A 74 -2.74 -16.95 4.00
C VAL A 74 -2.83 -17.27 2.52
N ALA A 75 -3.81 -18.07 2.13
CA ALA A 75 -4.10 -18.40 0.75
C ALA A 75 -5.52 -18.00 0.34
N ILE A 76 -5.68 -17.43 -0.86
CA ILE A 76 -7.00 -17.16 -1.45
C ILE A 76 -6.99 -17.41 -2.96
N GLY A 77 -7.94 -18.22 -3.42
CA GLY A 77 -8.11 -18.54 -4.83
C GLY A 77 -9.00 -17.55 -5.58
N PHE A 78 -8.78 -17.39 -6.87
CA PHE A 78 -9.65 -16.66 -7.78
C PHE A 78 -9.58 -17.18 -9.21
N LEU A 79 -10.66 -16.97 -9.96
CA LEU A 79 -10.71 -17.25 -11.39
C LEU A 79 -10.14 -16.05 -12.16
N TRP A 80 -9.20 -16.33 -13.06
CA TRP A 80 -8.62 -15.29 -13.91
C TRP A 80 -9.48 -14.98 -15.13
N GLU A 81 -9.74 -13.70 -15.37
CA GLU A 81 -10.45 -13.21 -16.55
C GLU A 81 -9.65 -12.06 -17.20
N SER A 82 -9.17 -12.28 -18.43
CA SER A 82 -8.21 -11.38 -19.08
C SER A 82 -8.78 -9.99 -19.37
N ASN A 83 -10.09 -9.89 -19.62
CA ASN A 83 -10.83 -8.65 -19.82
C ASN A 83 -11.07 -7.86 -18.52
N LYS A 84 -10.70 -8.41 -17.35
CA LYS A 84 -10.85 -7.78 -16.04
C LYS A 84 -9.53 -7.29 -15.44
N ASN A 85 -8.46 -7.34 -16.24
CA ASN A 85 -7.16 -6.76 -15.91
C ASN A 85 -7.23 -5.26 -15.56
N PRO A 86 -6.34 -4.75 -14.69
CA PRO A 86 -5.37 -5.48 -13.86
C PRO A 86 -6.00 -6.02 -12.56
N TYR A 87 -5.26 -6.86 -11.84
CA TYR A 87 -5.65 -7.36 -10.52
C TYR A 87 -4.71 -6.83 -9.43
N ARG A 88 -5.17 -6.87 -8.18
CA ARG A 88 -4.41 -6.46 -7.00
C ARG A 88 -4.79 -7.27 -5.76
N PHE A 89 -3.79 -7.56 -4.94
CA PHE A 89 -4.00 -8.12 -3.61
C PHE A 89 -3.96 -7.05 -2.56
N VAL A 90 -4.88 -7.12 -1.62
CA VAL A 90 -4.99 -6.16 -0.52
C VAL A 90 -5.19 -6.94 0.77
N ILE A 91 -4.33 -6.70 1.74
CA ILE A 91 -4.44 -7.23 3.10
C ILE A 91 -4.94 -6.10 3.98
N VAL A 92 -6.12 -6.29 4.57
CA VAL A 92 -6.74 -5.37 5.51
C VAL A 92 -6.56 -5.94 6.91
N ALA A 93 -5.67 -5.35 7.69
CA ALA A 93 -5.41 -5.75 9.07
C ALA A 93 -6.02 -4.75 10.05
N LYS A 94 -6.83 -5.25 10.97
CA LYS A 94 -7.42 -4.47 12.08
C LYS A 94 -6.93 -5.03 13.39
N GLY A 95 -6.70 -4.15 14.35
CA GLY A 95 -6.21 -4.54 15.65
C GLY A 95 -6.14 -3.36 16.62
N ILE A 96 -5.31 -3.54 17.64
CA ILE A 96 -4.96 -2.49 18.60
C ILE A 96 -3.43 -2.37 18.68
N ALA A 97 -2.94 -1.16 18.91
CA ALA A 97 -1.53 -0.93 19.23
C ALA A 97 -1.32 -1.17 20.74
N PRO A 98 -0.68 -2.27 21.17
CA PRO A 98 -0.55 -2.57 22.60
C PRO A 98 0.37 -1.57 23.33
N ASN A 99 1.24 -0.85 22.61
CA ASN A 99 2.13 0.16 23.16
C ASN A 99 2.07 1.44 22.31
N GLU A 100 2.51 2.56 22.90
CA GLU A 100 2.73 3.79 22.13
C GLU A 100 3.85 3.60 21.11
N GLY A 101 3.63 3.98 19.84
CA GLY A 101 4.66 3.95 18.82
C GLY A 101 4.14 3.64 17.41
N LYS A 102 5.07 3.38 16.49
CA LYS A 102 4.73 3.00 15.11
C LYS A 102 4.25 1.56 15.07
N VAL A 103 3.30 1.29 14.20
CA VAL A 103 2.88 -0.06 13.85
C VAL A 103 3.46 -0.40 12.50
N ASN A 104 4.14 -1.55 12.40
CA ASN A 104 4.67 -2.02 11.12
C ASN A 104 3.95 -3.31 10.74
N LEU A 105 3.59 -3.40 9.46
CA LEU A 105 3.01 -4.60 8.85
C LEU A 105 3.64 -4.82 7.49
N LYS A 106 4.24 -5.98 7.31
CA LYS A 106 4.85 -6.42 6.06
C LYS A 106 4.55 -7.88 5.81
N TRP A 107 4.16 -8.18 4.59
CA TRP A 107 3.93 -9.51 4.08
C TRP A 107 4.80 -9.73 2.85
N ILE A 108 5.20 -10.97 2.59
CA ILE A 108 5.75 -11.39 1.30
C ILE A 108 4.82 -12.44 0.73
N GLY A 109 4.60 -12.42 -0.57
CA GLY A 109 3.72 -13.40 -1.15
C GLY A 109 3.61 -13.26 -2.65
N GLY A 110 2.85 -14.11 -3.30
CA GLY A 110 2.79 -14.12 -4.75
C GLY A 110 1.58 -14.86 -5.25
N VAL A 111 1.42 -14.80 -6.56
CA VAL A 111 0.40 -15.60 -7.26
C VAL A 111 1.05 -16.85 -7.78
N GLN A 112 0.34 -17.96 -7.63
CA GLN A 112 0.65 -19.23 -8.25
C GLN A 112 -0.54 -19.69 -9.09
N SER A 113 -0.26 -20.16 -10.30
CA SER A 113 -1.28 -20.80 -11.14
C SER A 113 -1.47 -22.25 -10.70
N GLU A 114 -2.71 -22.75 -10.67
CA GLU A 114 -2.94 -24.19 -10.55
C GLU A 114 -2.38 -24.97 -11.75
N ALA A 115 -2.30 -24.33 -12.93
CA ALA A 115 -1.88 -24.94 -14.19
C ALA A 115 -0.38 -24.78 -14.49
N SER A 116 0.37 -23.98 -13.73
CA SER A 116 1.80 -23.77 -13.97
C SER A 116 2.58 -23.36 -12.72
N ASN A 117 3.85 -23.78 -12.64
CA ASN A 117 4.76 -23.50 -11.52
C ASN A 117 5.28 -22.05 -11.46
N GLY A 118 4.60 -21.08 -12.07
CA GLY A 118 4.99 -19.68 -12.03
C GLY A 118 4.57 -19.05 -10.71
N TYR A 119 5.50 -18.92 -9.76
CA TYR A 119 5.33 -18.12 -8.55
C TYR A 119 6.00 -16.75 -8.71
N GLN A 120 5.23 -15.68 -8.57
CA GLN A 120 5.75 -14.30 -8.63
C GLN A 120 5.73 -13.64 -7.25
N PRO A 121 6.86 -13.66 -6.50
CA PRO A 121 6.91 -13.02 -5.20
C PRO A 121 6.82 -11.50 -5.32
N GLN A 122 6.07 -10.91 -4.41
CA GLN A 122 5.78 -9.51 -4.20
C GLN A 122 5.81 -9.23 -2.71
N ILE A 123 6.19 -8.01 -2.36
CA ILE A 123 6.19 -7.54 -0.98
C ILE A 123 4.97 -6.65 -0.81
N PHE A 124 4.13 -6.97 0.18
CA PHE A 124 2.98 -6.14 0.55
C PHE A 124 3.32 -5.45 1.85
N GLN A 125 3.43 -4.12 1.83
CA GLN A 125 3.76 -3.34 3.02
C GLN A 125 2.71 -2.24 3.22
N SER A 126 2.37 -1.96 4.48
CA SER A 126 1.57 -0.77 4.78
C SER A 126 2.43 0.49 4.73
N ASP A 127 1.94 1.52 4.04
CA ASP A 127 2.59 2.84 3.98
C ASP A 127 2.28 3.71 5.20
N ASP A 128 1.53 3.19 6.18
CA ASP A 128 1.21 3.92 7.41
C ASP A 128 2.48 4.16 8.23
N LYS A 129 2.80 5.44 8.43
CA LYS A 129 3.96 5.91 9.20
C LYS A 129 3.54 6.60 10.50
N HIS A 130 2.25 6.56 10.83
CA HIS A 130 1.68 7.17 12.02
C HIS A 130 2.23 6.52 13.30
N LYS A 131 2.24 7.30 14.38
CA LYS A 131 2.52 6.82 15.72
C LYS A 131 1.19 6.72 16.45
N TYR A 132 0.88 5.54 16.94
CA TYR A 132 -0.33 5.23 17.67
C TYR A 132 -0.11 5.39 19.16
N GLU A 133 -1.15 5.78 19.87
CA GLU A 133 -1.22 5.74 21.34
C GLU A 133 -1.43 4.30 21.82
N MET A 134 -1.17 4.07 23.11
CA MET A 134 -1.40 2.77 23.74
C MET A 134 -2.88 2.39 23.69
N ASN A 135 -3.16 1.16 23.28
CA ASN A 135 -4.48 0.57 23.04
C ASN A 135 -5.32 1.28 21.95
N GLU A 136 -4.70 2.11 21.12
CA GLU A 136 -5.41 2.77 20.03
C GLU A 136 -5.82 1.76 18.94
N PRO A 137 -7.04 1.85 18.38
CA PRO A 137 -7.43 1.05 17.24
C PRO A 137 -6.56 1.32 16.01
N VAL A 138 -6.14 0.23 15.38
CA VAL A 138 -5.25 0.21 14.21
C VAL A 138 -6.01 -0.36 13.01
N LEU A 139 -5.91 0.34 11.89
CA LEU A 139 -6.29 -0.14 10.57
C LEU A 139 -5.09 0.03 9.65
N LEU A 140 -4.55 -1.07 9.15
CA LEU A 140 -3.46 -1.08 8.17
C LEU A 140 -3.93 -1.75 6.91
N ILE A 141 -3.62 -1.11 5.78
CA ILE A 141 -3.81 -1.70 4.46
C ILE A 141 -2.43 -1.90 3.86
N ALA A 142 -2.12 -3.15 3.47
CA ALA A 142 -0.95 -3.49 2.68
C ALA A 142 -1.44 -3.99 1.32
N SER A 143 -0.92 -3.45 0.21
CA SER A 143 -1.37 -3.84 -1.12
C SER A 143 -0.22 -4.21 -2.04
N SER A 144 -0.50 -5.08 -3.00
CA SER A 144 0.39 -5.41 -4.09
C SER A 144 0.47 -4.29 -5.12
N ASP A 145 1.50 -4.35 -5.96
CA ASP A 145 1.47 -3.65 -7.24
C ASP A 145 0.40 -4.29 -8.14
N PRO A 146 -0.21 -3.50 -9.04
CA PRO A 146 -1.16 -4.05 -9.99
C PRO A 146 -0.40 -4.98 -10.94
N PHE A 147 -0.95 -6.17 -11.17
CA PHE A 147 -0.36 -7.14 -12.08
C PHE A 147 -1.41 -7.62 -13.08
N SER A 148 -0.91 -8.06 -14.23
CA SER A 148 -1.72 -8.62 -15.30
C SER A 148 -1.18 -9.99 -15.66
N ILE A 149 -2.09 -10.94 -15.83
CA ILE A 149 -1.80 -12.26 -16.34
C ILE A 149 -2.25 -12.30 -17.81
N SER A 150 -1.46 -13.03 -18.59
CA SER A 150 -1.65 -13.19 -20.04
C SER A 150 -3.07 -13.64 -20.39
N GLU A 151 -3.57 -13.18 -21.54
CA GLU A 151 -4.84 -13.64 -22.10
C GLU A 151 -4.88 -15.15 -22.35
N GLN A 152 -3.71 -15.77 -22.58
CA GLN A 152 -3.57 -17.21 -22.78
C GLN A 152 -3.96 -18.03 -21.54
N SER A 153 -4.01 -17.40 -20.36
CA SER A 153 -4.38 -18.03 -19.09
C SER A 153 -5.82 -17.68 -18.67
N ASN A 154 -6.65 -17.20 -19.59
CA ASN A 154 -8.05 -16.88 -19.31
C ASN A 154 -8.83 -18.11 -18.85
N GLY A 155 -9.59 -17.97 -17.76
CA GLY A 155 -10.36 -19.06 -17.15
C GLY A 155 -9.55 -20.03 -16.30
N VAL A 156 -8.27 -19.74 -16.02
CA VAL A 156 -7.42 -20.53 -15.12
C VAL A 156 -7.60 -20.04 -13.68
N HIS A 157 -7.60 -20.97 -12.73
CA HIS A 157 -7.59 -20.65 -11.30
C HIS A 157 -6.17 -20.32 -10.82
N TYR A 158 -6.11 -19.30 -9.97
CA TYR A 158 -4.89 -18.81 -9.35
C TYR A 158 -5.08 -18.71 -7.85
N ASP A 159 -4.04 -19.07 -7.11
CA ASP A 159 -3.96 -18.89 -5.68
C ASP A 159 -2.97 -17.79 -5.34
N VAL A 160 -3.35 -16.95 -4.39
CA VAL A 160 -2.51 -15.93 -3.80
C VAL A 160 -2.01 -16.48 -2.49
N HIS A 161 -0.69 -16.54 -2.31
CA HIS A 161 -0.08 -16.93 -1.05
C HIS A 161 0.61 -15.73 -0.44
N ALA A 162 0.34 -15.40 0.83
CA ALA A 162 1.01 -14.32 1.55
C ALA A 162 1.46 -14.77 2.94
N GLU A 163 2.74 -14.58 3.24
CA GLU A 163 3.40 -14.88 4.50
C GLU A 163 3.71 -13.61 5.29
N LEU A 164 3.47 -13.64 6.59
CA LEU A 164 3.77 -12.50 7.46
C LEU A 164 5.29 -12.36 7.67
N MET A 165 5.86 -11.25 7.22
CA MET A 165 7.29 -10.94 7.28
C MET A 165 7.67 -10.02 8.43
N GLU A 166 6.77 -9.14 8.84
CA GLU A 166 6.98 -8.20 9.93
C GLU A 166 5.62 -7.78 10.47
N ALA A 167 5.43 -7.96 11.77
CA ALA A 167 4.36 -7.35 12.55
C ALA A 167 4.99 -6.84 13.83
N SER A 168 4.84 -5.55 14.10
CA SER A 168 5.32 -4.97 15.35
C SER A 168 4.31 -3.98 15.89
N ASN A 169 4.12 -4.00 17.20
CA ASN A 169 3.21 -3.12 17.91
C ASN A 169 1.75 -3.22 17.40
N ILE A 170 1.31 -4.42 17.03
CA ILE A 170 -0.09 -4.70 16.71
C ILE A 170 -0.52 -6.00 17.35
N GLN A 171 -1.72 -6.00 17.93
CA GLN A 171 -2.45 -7.20 18.27
C GLN A 171 -3.63 -7.31 17.29
N PHE A 172 -3.57 -8.30 16.41
CA PHE A 172 -4.57 -8.53 15.38
C PHE A 172 -5.91 -8.93 15.98
N GLN A 173 -6.97 -8.27 15.53
CA GLN A 173 -8.37 -8.61 15.80
C GLN A 173 -9.07 -9.17 14.56
N SER A 174 -8.66 -8.71 13.37
CA SER A 174 -9.08 -9.31 12.11
C SER A 174 -8.04 -9.06 11.04
N VAL A 175 -7.84 -10.04 10.17
CA VAL A 175 -7.09 -9.87 8.93
C VAL A 175 -7.97 -10.39 7.81
N GLU A 176 -8.08 -9.62 6.73
CA GLU A 176 -8.85 -9.99 5.55
C GLU A 176 -7.95 -9.84 4.33
N VAL A 177 -7.86 -10.90 3.53
CA VAL A 177 -7.16 -10.88 2.25
C VAL A 177 -8.19 -10.71 1.16
N GLN A 178 -7.96 -9.74 0.29
CA GLN A 178 -8.89 -9.28 -0.73
C GLN A 178 -8.22 -9.30 -2.10
N ILE A 179 -9.00 -9.66 -3.12
CA ILE A 179 -8.59 -9.62 -4.52
C ILE A 179 -9.47 -8.61 -5.24
N TRP A 180 -8.82 -7.56 -5.76
CA TRP A 180 -9.46 -6.48 -6.48
C TRP A 180 -9.17 -6.59 -7.97
N GLN A 181 -10.16 -6.27 -8.80
CA GLN A 181 -10.07 -6.27 -10.27
C GLN A 181 -10.33 -4.89 -10.85
N GLY A 182 -9.75 -4.59 -12.01
CA GLY A 182 -9.92 -3.34 -12.74
C GLY A 182 -9.09 -2.17 -12.21
N LYS A 183 -9.22 -0.99 -12.83
CA LYS A 183 -8.38 0.17 -12.49
C LYS A 183 -8.93 0.92 -11.26
N GLY A 184 -8.21 0.84 -10.15
CA GLY A 184 -8.49 1.63 -8.95
C GLY A 184 -8.09 3.11 -9.05
N SER A 185 -8.72 3.96 -8.24
CA SER A 185 -8.48 5.41 -8.15
C SER A 185 -7.15 5.77 -7.47
N LEU A 186 -6.59 4.87 -6.66
CA LEU A 186 -5.20 4.95 -6.21
C LEU A 186 -4.21 4.86 -7.37
N TYR A 187 -4.67 4.45 -8.56
CA TYR A 187 -3.96 4.51 -9.84
C TYR A 187 -4.55 5.55 -10.81
N SER A 188 -5.30 6.55 -10.32
CA SER A 188 -5.77 7.60 -11.24
C SER A 188 -4.58 8.44 -11.71
N TRP A 189 -4.57 8.80 -13.01
CA TRP A 189 -3.61 9.74 -13.63
C TRP A 189 -3.38 11.00 -12.79
N THR A 190 -4.34 11.40 -11.95
CA THR A 190 -4.23 12.55 -11.05
C THR A 190 -3.09 12.43 -10.02
N TYR A 191 -2.71 11.22 -9.59
CA TYR A 191 -1.56 11.02 -8.69
C TYR A 191 -0.22 11.27 -9.41
N TYR A 192 -0.10 10.80 -10.66
CA TYR A 192 1.05 11.12 -11.52
C TYR A 192 1.07 12.59 -11.91
N LEU A 193 -0.09 13.21 -12.12
CA LEU A 193 -0.20 14.64 -12.41
C LEU A 193 0.28 15.48 -11.22
N LYS A 194 -0.03 15.09 -9.98
CA LYS A 194 0.52 15.73 -8.77
C LYS A 194 2.05 15.65 -8.77
N PHE A 195 2.61 14.48 -9.06
CA PHE A 195 4.07 14.30 -9.14
C PHE A 195 4.69 15.16 -10.25
N LEU A 196 4.07 15.20 -11.42
CA LEU A 196 4.52 16.00 -12.56
C LEU A 196 4.46 17.50 -12.24
N VAL A 197 3.40 17.98 -11.58
CA VAL A 197 3.29 19.36 -11.11
C VAL A 197 4.38 19.70 -10.09
N ILE A 198 4.63 18.81 -9.11
CA ILE A 198 5.71 18.97 -8.14
C ILE A 198 7.07 19.05 -8.83
N LEU A 199 7.29 18.25 -9.89
CA LEU A 199 8.55 18.18 -10.63
C LEU A 199 8.74 19.35 -11.61
N MET A 200 7.65 19.91 -12.15
CA MET A 200 7.68 21.10 -13.01
C MET A 200 8.10 22.37 -12.26
N ILE A 201 7.78 22.49 -10.98
CA ILE A 201 8.13 23.66 -10.16
C ILE A 201 9.65 23.92 -10.08
N PRO A 202 10.49 22.94 -9.68
CA PRO A 202 11.94 23.13 -9.64
C PRO A 202 12.53 23.28 -11.04
N ILE A 203 12.03 22.55 -12.05
CA ILE A 203 12.50 22.71 -13.44
C ILE A 203 12.27 24.14 -13.94
N PHE A 204 11.10 24.71 -13.71
CA PHE A 204 10.79 26.08 -14.09
C PHE A 204 11.62 27.10 -13.31
N ALA A 205 11.87 26.86 -12.02
CA ALA A 205 12.73 27.71 -11.20
C ALA A 205 14.18 27.71 -11.69
N ILE A 206 14.74 26.54 -12.02
CA ILE A 206 16.09 26.39 -12.59
C ILE A 206 16.17 27.05 -13.96
N TYR A 207 15.21 26.77 -14.86
CA TYR A 207 15.16 27.39 -16.18
C TYR A 207 15.17 28.92 -16.09
N ARG A 208 14.41 29.51 -15.16
CA ARG A 208 14.37 30.96 -14.94
C ARG A 208 15.65 31.55 -14.34
N LEU A 209 16.41 30.76 -13.60
CA LEU A 209 17.72 31.16 -13.07
C LEU A 209 18.81 31.11 -14.14
N VAL A 210 18.75 30.14 -15.05
CA VAL A 210 19.73 29.95 -16.14
C VAL A 210 19.46 30.87 -17.34
N SER A 211 18.20 31.25 -17.59
CA SER A 211 17.80 32.17 -18.67
C SER A 211 17.89 33.68 -18.30
N ARG A 212 18.53 34.00 -17.18
CA ARG A 212 18.89 35.37 -16.77
C ARG A 212 20.38 35.56 -16.85
#